data_AF-A0A6L5HMT9-F1
#
_entry.id   AF-A0A6L5HMT9-F1
#
_cell.length_a   1.000
_cell.length_b   1.000
_cell.length_c   1.000
_cell.angle_alpha   90.00
_cell.angle_beta   90.00
_cell.angle_gamma   90.00
#
_symmetry.space_group_name_H-M   'P 1'
#
loop_
_entity.id
_entity.type
_entity.pdbx_description
1 polymer ?
#
loop_
_entity_poly.entity_id
_entity_poly.type
_entity_poly.pdbx_seq_one_letter_code
_entity_poly.pdbx_strand_id
1 'polypeptide(L)'
;MNSVATEVYQRGEPRFTMAGQKLPDQLHITDKVITHGLAFRLARYALQRLNDAGFAKAVEGWKLTVYTMDADLPSSDRTYAVRWQNEAGGFIDVCGIFTKRGWPTLDHGYFMGHE
;
A
#
# COMPACT_ATOMS: atom_id res chain seq x y z
N MET A 1 17.73 -9.94 -3.43
CA MET A 1 16.31 -9.58 -3.31
C MET A 1 16.22 -8.41 -2.36
N ASN A 2 15.77 -7.25 -2.85
CA ASN A 2 15.60 -6.06 -2.01
C ASN A 2 14.66 -6.38 -0.85
N SER A 3 15.02 -5.96 0.35
CA SER A 3 14.18 -6.08 1.55
C SER A 3 12.85 -5.38 1.33
N VAL A 4 11.74 -6.07 1.57
CA VAL A 4 10.39 -5.51 1.46
C VAL A 4 10.08 -4.78 2.77
N ALA A 5 9.91 -3.46 2.72
CA ALA A 5 9.42 -2.70 3.87
C ALA A 5 7.91 -2.91 4.04
N THR A 6 7.42 -2.87 5.28
CA THR A 6 5.99 -3.03 5.57
C THR A 6 5.49 -1.98 6.53
N GLU A 7 4.36 -1.35 6.22
CA GLU A 7 3.78 -0.29 7.04
C GLU A 7 2.28 -0.52 7.23
N VAL A 8 1.76 -0.31 8.44
CA VAL A 8 0.34 -0.51 8.74
C VAL A 8 -0.19 0.74 9.40
N TYR A 9 -1.03 1.46 8.66
CA TYR A 9 -1.60 2.72 9.08
C TYR A 9 -3.04 2.54 9.56
N GLN A 10 -3.42 3.33 10.55
CA GLN A 10 -4.78 3.45 11.03
C GLN A 10 -5.27 4.89 10.84
N ARG A 11 -6.54 5.05 10.46
CA ARG A 11 -7.20 6.35 10.47
C ARG A 11 -7.41 6.80 11.91
N GLY A 12 -6.97 8.02 12.22
CA GLY A 12 -7.28 8.69 13.48
C GLY A 12 -8.75 9.11 13.55
N GLU A 13 -9.14 9.63 14.71
CA GLU A 13 -10.50 10.11 14.93
C GLU A 13 -10.89 11.20 13.93
N PRO A 14 -12.12 11.17 13.39
CA PRO A 14 -12.62 12.21 12.50
C PRO A 14 -12.59 13.58 13.18
N ARG A 15 -12.09 14.59 12.48
CA ARG A 15 -12.04 15.97 12.96
C ARG A 15 -12.90 16.86 12.09
N PHE A 16 -13.41 17.95 12.66
CA PHE A 16 -14.28 18.88 11.98
C PHE A 16 -13.84 20.32 12.24
N THR A 17 -14.09 21.20 11.29
CA THR A 17 -13.93 22.65 11.49
C THR A 17 -14.99 23.17 12.47
N MET A 18 -14.81 24.39 12.97
CA MET A 18 -15.83 25.06 13.79
C MET A 18 -17.17 25.27 13.07
N ALA A 19 -17.19 25.16 11.74
CA ALA A 19 -18.39 25.22 10.90
C ALA A 19 -18.96 23.82 10.57
N GLY A 20 -18.46 22.74 11.18
CA GLY A 20 -18.95 21.37 10.99
C GLY A 20 -18.47 20.66 9.72
N GLN A 21 -17.49 21.22 8.99
CA GLN A 21 -16.94 20.55 7.79
C GLN A 21 -15.91 19.50 8.19
N LYS A 22 -15.98 18.29 7.61
CA LYS A 22 -15.02 17.21 7.89
C LYS A 22 -13.62 17.60 7.40
N LEU A 23 -12.63 17.49 8.28
CA LEU A 23 -11.22 17.65 7.95
C LEU A 23 -10.62 16.34 7.39
N PRO A 24 -9.50 16.41 6.65
CA PRO A 24 -8.79 15.21 6.20
C PRO A 24 -8.42 14.29 7.36
N ASP A 25 -8.61 13.00 7.13
CA ASP A 25 -8.25 11.96 8.09
C ASP A 25 -6.73 11.91 8.23
N GLN A 26 -6.24 11.87 9.48
CA GLN A 26 -4.82 11.66 9.75
C GLN A 26 -4.53 10.18 9.86
N LEU A 27 -3.45 9.73 9.21
CA LEU A 27 -2.97 8.37 9.31
C LEU A 27 -1.82 8.31 10.32
N HIS A 28 -1.83 7.31 11.18
CA HIS A 28 -0.72 7.02 12.09
C HIS A 28 -0.25 5.58 11.90
N ILE A 29 1.06 5.37 12.00
CA ILE A 29 1.66 4.04 11.96
C ILE A 29 1.28 3.29 13.24
N THR A 30 0.98 2.01 13.10
CA THR A 30 0.62 1.11 14.19
C THR A 30 1.65 0.00 14.36
N ASP A 31 1.62 -0.68 15.51
CA ASP A 31 2.46 -1.86 15.79
C ASP A 31 1.94 -3.15 15.11
N LYS A 32 0.82 -3.06 14.36
CA LYS A 32 0.29 -4.22 13.63
C LYS A 32 1.22 -4.57 12.48
N VAL A 33 1.38 -5.87 12.21
CA VAL A 33 2.38 -6.36 11.27
C VAL A 33 1.72 -7.02 10.05
N ILE A 34 2.26 -6.74 8.86
CA ILE A 34 2.03 -7.54 7.66
C ILE A 34 3.04 -8.69 7.68
N THR A 35 2.55 -9.93 7.80
CA THR A 35 3.45 -11.09 7.83
C THR A 35 4.35 -11.14 6.60
N HIS A 36 5.60 -11.58 6.78
CA HIS A 36 6.59 -11.61 5.70
C HIS A 36 6.09 -12.37 4.46
N GLY A 37 5.43 -13.52 4.65
CA GLY A 37 4.88 -14.30 3.54
C GLY A 37 3.70 -13.63 2.82
N LEU A 38 2.93 -12.78 3.50
CA LEU A 38 1.89 -11.97 2.85
C LEU A 38 2.53 -10.82 2.07
N ALA A 39 3.46 -10.09 2.67
CA ALA A 39 4.18 -9.00 2.03
C ALA A 39 4.88 -9.46 0.75
N PHE A 40 5.53 -10.63 0.77
CA PHE A 40 6.17 -11.21 -0.41
C PHE A 40 5.17 -11.57 -1.51
N ARG A 41 4.01 -12.16 -1.16
CA ARG A 41 2.97 -12.48 -2.14
C ARG A 41 2.37 -11.23 -2.78
N LEU A 42 2.11 -10.19 -1.98
CA LEU A 42 1.64 -8.89 -2.46
C LEU A 42 2.66 -8.23 -3.39
N ALA A 43 3.92 -8.18 -2.99
CA ALA A 43 5.01 -7.62 -3.80
C ALA A 43 5.15 -8.35 -5.15
N ARG A 44 5.12 -9.69 -5.14
CA ARG A 44 5.21 -10.49 -6.37
C ARG A 44 4.01 -10.26 -7.27
N TYR A 45 2.80 -10.24 -6.71
CA TYR A 45 1.58 -9.96 -7.45
C TYR A 45 1.65 -8.57 -8.10
N ALA A 46 1.95 -7.54 -7.32
CA ALA A 46 2.01 -6.17 -7.82
C ALA A 46 3.11 -5.96 -8.88
N LEU A 47 4.28 -6.59 -8.71
CA LEU A 47 5.35 -6.55 -9.72
C LEU A 47 4.90 -7.21 -11.02
N GLN A 48 4.17 -8.33 -10.95
CA GLN A 48 3.60 -8.95 -12.13
C GLN A 48 2.60 -8.01 -12.83
N ARG A 49 1.72 -7.34 -12.07
CA ARG A 49 0.78 -6.34 -12.63
C ARG A 49 1.52 -5.21 -13.35
N LEU A 50 2.56 -4.64 -12.73
CA LEU A 50 3.40 -3.62 -13.38
C LEU A 50 4.12 -4.16 -14.62
N ASN A 51 4.61 -5.39 -14.58
CA ASN A 51 5.26 -6.02 -15.73
C ASN A 51 4.31 -6.21 -16.90
N ASP A 52 3.10 -6.71 -16.63
CA ASP A 52 2.05 -6.90 -17.64
C ASP A 52 1.60 -5.55 -18.25
N ALA A 53 1.67 -4.47 -17.47
CA ALA A 53 1.40 -3.11 -17.93
C ALA A 53 2.62 -2.42 -18.60
N GLY A 54 3.79 -3.06 -18.62
CA GLY A 54 5.01 -2.51 -19.24
C GLY A 54 5.82 -1.53 -18.39
N PHE A 55 5.50 -1.39 -17.09
CA PHE A 55 6.14 -0.45 -16.17
C PHE A 55 7.21 -1.06 -15.25
N ALA A 56 7.41 -2.39 -15.27
CA ALA A 56 8.34 -3.05 -14.34
C ALA A 56 9.77 -2.49 -14.36
N LYS A 57 10.27 -2.07 -15.54
CA LYS A 57 11.60 -1.45 -15.66
C LYS A 57 11.68 -0.04 -15.05
N ALA A 58 10.56 0.67 -14.98
CA ALA A 58 10.53 2.03 -14.45
C ALA A 58 10.81 2.08 -12.94
N VAL A 59 10.45 1.01 -12.23
CA VAL A 59 10.59 0.89 -10.77
C VAL A 59 11.82 0.09 -10.34
N GLU A 60 12.71 -0.23 -11.28
CA GLU A 60 13.93 -0.98 -10.98
C GLU A 60 14.85 -0.18 -10.05
N GLY A 61 15.29 -0.80 -8.96
CA GLY A 61 16.12 -0.15 -7.94
C GLY A 61 15.36 0.77 -6.97
N TRP A 62 14.06 1.00 -7.16
CA TRP A 62 13.27 1.84 -6.26
C TRP A 62 12.98 1.11 -4.94
N LYS A 63 12.80 1.88 -3.87
CA LYS A 63 12.44 1.33 -2.55
C LYS A 63 11.03 0.75 -2.63
N LEU A 64 10.88 -0.50 -2.19
CA LEU A 64 9.62 -1.23 -2.19
C LEU A 64 8.99 -1.25 -0.80
N THR A 65 7.77 -0.74 -0.68
CA THR A 65 6.99 -0.73 0.56
C THR A 65 5.62 -1.38 0.32
N VAL A 66 5.23 -2.33 1.17
CA VAL A 66 3.88 -2.89 1.20
C VAL A 66 3.15 -2.28 2.38
N TYR A 67 1.98 -1.68 2.15
CA TYR A 67 1.26 -1.02 3.22
C TYR A 67 -0.25 -1.24 3.16
N THR A 68 -0.91 -0.89 4.26
CA THR A 68 -2.37 -0.84 4.36
C THR A 68 -2.78 0.33 5.24
N MET A 69 -3.94 0.92 4.97
CA MET A 69 -4.53 1.99 5.78
C MET A 69 -5.72 1.53 6.63
N ASP A 70 -6.04 0.24 6.55
CA ASP A 70 -7.23 -0.38 7.15
C ASP A 70 -6.85 -1.18 8.41
N ALA A 71 -5.95 -0.63 9.24
CA ALA A 71 -5.49 -1.32 10.43
C ALA A 71 -6.62 -1.66 11.43
N ASP A 72 -7.71 -0.90 11.41
CA ASP A 72 -8.93 -1.11 12.19
C ASP A 72 -9.66 -2.41 11.80
N LEU A 73 -9.49 -2.88 10.56
CA LEU A 73 -10.10 -4.11 10.08
C LEU A 73 -9.28 -5.36 10.46
N PRO A 74 -9.94 -6.53 10.56
CA PRO A 74 -9.28 -7.82 10.57
C PRO A 74 -8.39 -7.98 9.33
N SER A 75 -7.28 -8.70 9.44
CA SER A 75 -6.33 -8.88 8.33
C SER A 75 -6.95 -9.48 7.05
N SER A 76 -8.03 -10.26 7.18
CA SER A 76 -8.77 -10.81 6.04
C SER A 76 -9.52 -9.76 5.21
N ASP A 77 -9.85 -8.63 5.82
CA ASP A 77 -10.78 -7.64 5.27
C ASP A 77 -10.06 -6.35 4.87
N ARG A 78 -8.74 -6.27 5.08
CA ARG A 78 -7.91 -5.13 4.68
C ARG A 78 -7.70 -5.09 3.19
N THR A 79 -7.59 -3.86 2.69
CA THR A 79 -6.99 -3.60 1.38
C THR A 79 -5.51 -3.26 1.53
N TYR A 80 -4.71 -3.75 0.60
CA TYR A 80 -3.26 -3.54 0.60
C TYR A 80 -2.85 -2.71 -0.61
N ALA A 81 -1.70 -2.05 -0.48
CA ALA A 81 -1.03 -1.36 -1.58
C ALA A 81 0.45 -1.72 -1.59
N VAL A 82 1.05 -1.66 -2.77
CA VAL A 82 2.48 -1.89 -2.97
C VAL A 82 3.06 -0.70 -3.71
N ARG A 83 4.00 -0.03 -3.04
CA ARG A 83 4.66 1.19 -3.51
C ARG A 83 6.08 0.94 -3.92
N TRP A 84 6.46 1.50 -5.06
CA TRP A 84 7.84 1.75 -5.41
C TRP A 84 8.09 3.25 -5.36
N GLN A 85 9.15 3.68 -4.67
CA GLN A 85 9.53 5.08 -4.54
C GLN A 85 11.01 5.30 -4.88
N ASN A 86 11.30 6.30 -5.70
CA ASN A 86 12.67 6.72 -6.00
C ASN A 86 13.20 7.73 -4.97
N GLU A 87 14.52 7.98 -5.01
CA GLU A 87 15.18 8.93 -4.10
C GLU A 87 14.73 10.38 -4.30
N ALA A 88 14.16 10.71 -5.45
CA ALA A 88 13.61 12.03 -5.74
C ALA A 88 12.17 12.22 -5.22
N GLY A 89 11.58 11.22 -4.56
CA GLY A 89 10.23 11.26 -3.98
C GLY A 89 9.10 10.81 -4.92
N GLY A 90 9.39 10.53 -6.19
CA GLY A 90 8.40 10.03 -7.14
C GLY A 90 8.04 8.57 -6.87
N PHE A 91 6.77 8.20 -7.01
CA PHE A 91 6.31 6.86 -6.71
C PHE A 91 5.28 6.31 -7.71
N ILE A 92 5.22 4.98 -7.78
CA ILE A 92 4.20 4.20 -8.49
C ILE A 92 3.65 3.16 -7.50
N ASP A 93 2.33 3.11 -7.37
CA ASP A 93 1.61 2.16 -6.53
C ASP A 93 0.73 1.22 -7.35
N VAL A 94 0.63 -0.02 -6.88
CA VAL A 94 -0.52 -0.89 -7.17
C VAL A 94 -1.42 -0.86 -5.94
N CYS A 95 -2.64 -0.33 -6.11
CA CYS A 95 -3.54 0.01 -5.01
C CYS A 95 -4.74 -0.92 -4.92
N GLY A 96 -5.36 -0.95 -3.73
CA GLY A 96 -6.65 -1.64 -3.51
C GLY A 96 -6.55 -3.14 -3.71
N ILE A 97 -5.43 -3.76 -3.32
CA ILE A 97 -5.22 -5.19 -3.45
C ILE A 97 -6.01 -5.93 -2.39
N PHE A 98 -6.99 -6.71 -2.81
CA PHE A 98 -7.74 -7.63 -1.95
C PHE A 98 -7.05 -8.99 -1.88
N THR A 99 -7.22 -9.65 -0.73
CA THR A 99 -6.74 -11.02 -0.56
C THR A 99 -7.85 -11.99 -0.22
N LYS A 100 -7.76 -13.21 -0.73
CA LYS A 100 -8.63 -14.33 -0.36
C LYS A 100 -7.76 -15.42 0.26
N ARG A 101 -7.95 -15.70 1.54
CA ARG A 101 -7.09 -16.64 2.31
C ARG A 101 -5.60 -16.26 2.22
N GLY A 102 -5.31 -14.95 2.24
CA GLY A 102 -3.96 -14.38 2.15
C GLY A 102 -3.33 -14.39 0.75
N TRP A 103 -4.05 -14.85 -0.28
CA TRP A 103 -3.59 -14.77 -1.66
C TRP A 103 -4.17 -13.52 -2.33
N PRO A 104 -3.35 -12.66 -2.97
CA PRO A 104 -3.85 -11.51 -3.73
C PRO A 104 -4.73 -11.98 -4.90
N THR A 105 -5.90 -11.35 -5.07
CA THR A 105 -6.89 -11.77 -6.09
C THR A 105 -7.43 -10.67 -6.98
N LEU A 106 -7.43 -9.43 -6.51
CA LEU A 106 -7.97 -8.26 -7.22
C LEU A 106 -7.16 -7.04 -6.81
N ASP A 107 -6.94 -6.12 -7.73
CA ASP A 107 -6.43 -4.76 -7.48
C ASP A 107 -7.33 -3.73 -8.16
N HIS A 108 -7.21 -2.46 -7.74
CA HIS A 108 -7.95 -1.34 -8.31
C HIS A 108 -7.06 -0.47 -9.22
N GLY A 109 -6.00 -1.04 -9.76
CA GLY A 109 -5.12 -0.39 -10.72
C GLY A 109 -3.94 0.35 -10.09
N TYR A 110 -3.44 1.33 -10.84
CA TYR A 110 -2.19 2.01 -10.57
C TYR A 110 -2.41 3.45 -10.13
N PHE A 111 -1.59 3.91 -9.21
CA PHE A 111 -1.54 5.30 -8.81
C PHE A 111 -0.10 5.82 -8.92
N MET A 112 0.07 7.06 -9.34
CA MET A 112 1.39 7.67 -9.51
C MET A 112 1.37 9.06 -8.87
N GLY A 113 2.48 9.44 -8.25
CA GLY A 113 2.59 10.72 -7.58
C GLY A 113 4.01 11.05 -7.16
N HIS A 114 4.12 12.07 -6.30
CA HIS A 114 5.36 12.59 -5.76
C HIS A 114 5.10 13.09 -4.33
N GLU A 115 6.08 12.91 -3.44
CA GLU A 115 6.09 13.36 -2.03
C GLU A 115 7.15 14.44 -1.79
#